data_AF-A0A4Y2B7L6-F1
#
_entry.id   AF-A0A4Y2B7L6-F1
#
_cell.length_a   1.000
_cell.length_b   1.000
_cell.length_c   1.000
_cell.angle_alpha   90.00
_cell.angle_beta   90.00
_cell.angle_gamma   90.00
#
_symmetry.space_group_name_H-M   'P 1'
#
loop_
_entity.id
_entity.type
_entity.pdbx_description
1 polymer ?
#
loop_
_entity_poly.entity_id
_entity_poly.type
_entity_poly.pdbx_seq_one_letter_code
_entity_poly.pdbx_strand_id
1 'polypeptide(L)'
;MTGWTLYKLEWDLMQHLSYSPNMAPSVFFLFSHLQLHLDGAIFNSNEEVINEVHLFLDSRTPQFFAEEIEKLPKRWQTIVDLNEDYYPH
;
A
#
# COMPACT_ATOMS: atom_id res chain seq x y z
N MET A 1 17.94 -8.86 12.07
CA MET A 1 19.07 -8.14 11.39
C MET A 1 18.62 -6.84 10.70
N THR A 2 17.34 -6.46 10.75
CA THR A 2 16.80 -5.26 10.08
C THR A 2 16.97 -3.96 10.89
N GLY A 3 16.91 -4.03 12.23
CA GLY A 3 16.97 -2.83 13.10
C GLY A 3 18.29 -2.05 13.03
N TRP A 4 19.43 -2.72 12.82
CA TRP A 4 20.73 -2.04 12.73
C TRP A 4 20.90 -1.24 11.43
N THR A 5 20.34 -1.74 10.32
CA THR A 5 20.35 -1.02 9.04
C THR A 5 19.47 0.23 9.10
N LEU A 6 18.27 0.13 9.70
CA LEU A 6 17.38 1.28 9.88
C LEU A 6 18.01 2.36 10.76
N TYR A 7 18.67 1.95 11.85
CA TYR A 7 19.42 2.87 12.72
C TYR A 7 20.52 3.62 11.95
N LYS A 8 21.28 2.92 11.10
CA LYS A 8 22.32 3.54 10.26
C LYS A 8 21.78 4.51 9.22
N LEU A 9 20.57 4.27 8.72
CA LEU A 9 19.90 5.15 7.77
C LEU A 9 19.19 6.31 8.47
N GLU A 10 19.19 6.34 9.81
CA GLU A 10 18.46 7.33 10.63
C GLU A 10 16.96 7.35 10.32
N TRP A 11 16.39 6.19 9.97
CA TRP A 11 14.97 6.06 9.67
C TRP A 11 14.18 5.68 10.90
N ASP A 12 13.15 6.48 11.19
CA ASP A 12 12.19 6.16 12.23
C ASP A 12 11.31 4.98 11.82
N LEU A 13 11.16 4.02 12.73
CA LEU A 13 10.30 2.87 12.52
C LEU A 13 8.87 3.18 12.99
N MET A 14 7.94 3.27 12.04
CA MET A 14 6.52 3.33 12.36
C MET A 14 6.06 1.98 12.93
N GLN A 15 5.37 2.03 14.08
CA GLN A 15 4.76 0.85 14.67
C GLN A 15 3.60 0.36 13.80
N HIS A 16 3.56 -0.93 13.50
CA HIS A 16 2.50 -1.56 12.73
C HIS A 16 1.89 -2.68 13.55
N LEU A 17 0.57 -2.72 13.68
CA LEU A 17 -0.11 -3.79 14.42
C LEU A 17 -0.02 -5.12 13.64
N SER A 18 0.22 -6.20 14.36
CA SER A 18 0.21 -7.55 13.78
C SER A 18 -1.16 -7.87 13.20
N TYR A 19 -1.21 -8.45 11.99
CA TYR A 19 -2.44 -8.89 11.32
C TYR A 19 -3.50 -7.80 11.05
N SER A 20 -3.09 -6.54 10.84
CA SER A 20 -4.00 -5.52 10.29
C SER A 20 -3.73 -5.25 8.80
N PRO A 21 -4.26 -6.07 7.88
CA PRO A 21 -4.08 -5.85 6.43
C PRO A 21 -4.60 -4.48 5.97
N ASN A 22 -5.54 -3.89 6.72
CA ASN A 22 -6.10 -2.58 6.42
C ASN A 22 -5.26 -1.39 6.92
N MET A 23 -4.09 -1.59 7.55
CA MET A 23 -3.24 -0.49 8.02
C MET A 23 -2.19 -0.03 7.02
N ALA A 24 -1.76 -0.90 6.11
CA ALA A 24 -0.70 -0.55 5.16
C ALA A 24 -1.28 0.28 3.99
N PRO A 25 -0.80 1.51 3.76
CA PRO A 25 -1.23 2.36 2.64
C PRO A 25 -1.21 1.62 1.31
N SER A 26 -0.13 0.87 1.08
CA SER A 26 0.08 0.12 -0.16
C SER A 26 -1.01 -0.93 -0.39
N VAL A 27 -1.49 -1.60 0.66
CA VAL A 27 -2.47 -2.70 0.54
C VAL A 27 -3.85 -2.20 0.17
N PHE A 28 -4.28 -1.08 0.74
CA PHE A 28 -5.65 -0.60 0.51
C PHE A 28 -5.80 0.42 -0.61
N PHE A 29 -4.70 1.02 -1.05
CA PHE A 29 -4.74 2.06 -2.07
C PHE A 29 -3.97 1.61 -3.31
N LEU A 30 -2.64 1.55 -3.24
CA LEU A 30 -1.81 1.28 -4.41
C LEU A 30 -2.13 -0.09 -5.04
N PHE A 31 -2.12 -1.15 -4.24
CA PHE A 31 -2.39 -2.51 -4.70
C PHE A 31 -3.85 -2.71 -5.10
N SER A 32 -4.80 -2.03 -4.46
CA SER A 32 -6.21 -2.08 -4.88
C SER A 32 -6.40 -1.48 -6.27
N HIS A 33 -5.77 -0.33 -6.57
CA HIS A 33 -5.82 0.26 -7.90
C HIS A 33 -5.03 -0.55 -8.93
N LEU A 34 -3.89 -1.11 -8.54
CA LEU A 34 -3.11 -1.99 -9.42
C LEU A 34 -3.89 -3.26 -9.75
N GLN A 35 -4.54 -3.89 -8.78
CA GLN A 35 -5.37 -5.06 -9.00
C GLN A 35 -6.51 -4.78 -9.97
N LEU A 36 -7.19 -3.64 -9.82
CA LEU A 36 -8.24 -3.21 -10.76
C LEU A 36 -7.69 -2.96 -12.17
N HIS A 37 -6.48 -2.41 -12.28
CA HIS A 37 -5.82 -2.16 -13.57
C HIS A 37 -5.41 -3.47 -14.27
N LEU A 38 -4.97 -4.46 -13.50
CA LEU A 38 -4.55 -5.76 -14.01
C LEU A 38 -5.73 -6.75 -14.16
N ASP A 39 -6.94 -6.37 -13.76
CA ASP A 39 -8.07 -7.28 -13.74
C ASP A 39 -8.42 -7.79 -15.13
N GLY A 40 -8.55 -9.11 -15.27
CA GLY A 40 -8.81 -9.78 -16.55
C GLY A 40 -7.62 -9.81 -17.53
N ALA A 41 -6.47 -9.22 -17.21
CA ALA A 41 -5.28 -9.29 -18.05
C ALA A 41 -4.64 -10.69 -17.98
N ILE A 42 -4.22 -11.21 -19.13
CA ILE A 42 -3.47 -12.48 -19.23
C ILE A 42 -2.06 -12.13 -19.70
N PHE A 43 -1.07 -12.48 -18.88
CA PHE A 43 0.34 -12.28 -19.17
C PHE A 43 1.00 -13.62 -19.48
N ASN A 44 1.85 -13.65 -20.50
CA ASN A 44 2.56 -14.86 -20.95
C ASN A 44 3.97 -14.95 -20.38
N SER A 45 4.46 -13.90 -19.72
CA SER A 45 5.77 -13.87 -19.08
C SER A 45 5.81 -12.93 -17.88
N ASN A 46 6.82 -13.11 -17.03
CA ASN A 46 7.07 -12.20 -15.92
C ASN A 46 7.47 -10.79 -16.40
N GLU A 47 8.16 -10.69 -17.55
CA GLU A 47 8.57 -9.41 -18.12
C GLU A 47 7.37 -8.57 -18.55
N GLU A 48 6.32 -9.20 -19.09
CA GLU A 48 5.07 -8.50 -19.40
C GLU A 48 4.42 -7.93 -18.14
N VAL A 49 4.36 -8.70 -17.04
CA VAL A 49 3.82 -8.22 -15.75
C VAL A 49 4.66 -7.06 -15.21
N ILE A 50 5.99 -7.19 -15.22
CA ILE A 50 6.90 -6.14 -14.73
C ILE A 50 6.70 -4.85 -15.53
N ASN A 51 6.65 -4.95 -16.86
CA ASN A 51 6.46 -3.79 -17.73
C ASN A 51 5.10 -3.12 -17.49
N GLU A 52 4.03 -3.90 -17.33
CA GLU A 52 2.70 -3.35 -17.07
C GLU A 52 2.62 -2.65 -15.72
N VAL A 53 3.26 -3.20 -14.68
CA VAL A 53 3.37 -2.54 -13.37
C VAL A 53 4.16 -1.23 -13.47
N HIS A 54 5.26 -1.20 -14.23
CA HIS A 54 6.00 0.03 -14.48
C HIS A 54 5.15 1.08 -15.19
N LEU A 55 4.45 0.71 -16.27
CA LEU A 55 3.55 1.60 -16.99
C LEU A 55 2.43 2.14 -16.09
N PHE A 56 1.85 1.28 -15.25
CA PHE A 56 0.87 1.69 -14.25
C PHE A 56 1.45 2.76 -13.34
N LEU A 57 2.61 2.51 -12.72
CA LEU A 57 3.22 3.45 -11.76
C LEU A 57 3.61 4.77 -12.42
N ASP A 58 4.21 4.73 -13.61
CA ASP A 58 4.64 5.91 -14.36
C ASP A 58 3.44 6.75 -14.85
N SER A 59 2.28 6.14 -15.03
CA SER A 59 1.04 6.85 -15.38
C SER A 59 0.39 7.60 -14.21
N ARG A 60 0.80 7.35 -12.96
CA ARG A 60 0.20 7.98 -11.78
C ARG A 60 0.81 9.36 -11.54
N THR A 61 -0.05 10.31 -11.18
CA THR A 61 0.39 11.66 -10.84
C THR A 61 0.98 11.68 -9.42
N PRO A 62 1.83 12.67 -9.09
CA PRO A 62 2.27 12.86 -7.70
C PRO A 62 1.10 12.97 -6.70
N GLN A 63 -0.02 13.56 -7.14
CA GLN A 63 -1.23 13.68 -6.33
C GLN A 63 -1.84 12.33 -5.95
N PHE A 64 -1.76 11.33 -6.83
CA PHE A 64 -2.25 9.98 -6.54
C PHE A 64 -1.53 9.37 -5.33
N PHE A 65 -0.20 9.49 -5.27
CA PHE A 65 0.58 9.01 -4.14
C PHE A 65 0.39 9.88 -2.88
N ALA A 66 0.17 11.19 -3.04
CA ALA A 66 -0.16 12.05 -1.91
C ALA A 66 -1.50 11.65 -1.25
N GLU A 67 -2.53 11.37 -2.06
CA GLU A 67 -3.83 10.92 -1.56
C GLU A 67 -3.76 9.64 -0.72
N GLU A 68 -2.86 8.72 -1.07
CA GLU A 68 -2.62 7.49 -0.30
C GLU A 68 -2.22 7.83 1.15
N ILE A 69 -1.28 8.76 1.30
CA ILE A 69 -0.78 9.20 2.61
C ILE A 69 -1.85 10.02 3.35
N GLU A 70 -2.57 10.90 2.66
CA GLU A 70 -3.63 11.73 3.26
C GLU A 70 -4.82 10.90 3.78
N LYS A 71 -5.07 9.72 3.21
CA LYS A 71 -6.14 8.81 3.66
C LYS A 71 -5.77 8.03 4.92
N LEU A 72 -4.48 7.96 5.29
CA LEU A 72 -4.02 7.18 6.45
C LEU A 72 -4.63 7.62 7.78
N PRO A 73 -4.62 8.92 8.16
CA PRO A 73 -5.12 9.33 9.47
C PRO A 73 -6.60 8.97 9.66
N LYS A 74 -7.41 9.17 8.62
CA LYS A 74 -8.84 8.82 8.64
C LYS A 74 -9.04 7.31 8.83
N ARG A 75 -8.25 6.50 8.12
CA ARG A 75 -8.35 5.04 8.19
C ARG A 75 -7.90 4.51 9.55
N TRP A 76 -6.81 5.05 10.11
CA TRP A 76 -6.37 4.71 11.47
C TRP A 76 -7.43 5.06 12.51
N GLN A 77 -8.05 6.25 12.41
CA GLN A 77 -9.14 6.63 13.31
C GLN A 77 -10.28 5.61 13.25
N THR A 78 -10.73 5.22 12.06
CA THR A 78 -11.81 4.24 11.94
C THR A 78 -11.42 2.85 12.45
N ILE A 79 -10.16 2.41 12.34
CA ILE A 79 -9.71 1.15 12.96
C ILE A 79 -9.81 1.22 14.48
N VAL A 80 -9.43 2.36 15.07
CA VAL A 80 -9.57 2.60 16.53
C VAL A 80 -11.05 2.57 16.92
N ASP A 81 -11.91 3.26 16.16
CA ASP A 81 -13.34 3.35 16.44
C ASP A 81 -14.07 1.99 16.34
N LEU A 82 -13.56 1.08 15.49
CA LEU A 82 -14.11 -0.25 15.30
C LEU A 82 -13.59 -1.30 16.29
N ASN A 83 -12.78 -0.92 17.30
CA ASN A 83 -12.22 -1.83 18.32
C ASN A 83 -11.58 -3.10 17.71
N GLU A 84 -10.83 -2.96 16.62
CA GLU A 84 -10.21 -4.08 15.88
C GLU A 84 -11.19 -5.07 15.21
N ASP A 85 -12.50 -4.89 15.31
CA ASP A 85 -13.48 -5.66 14.55
C ASP A 85 -13.52 -5.15 13.10
N TYR A 86 -13.13 -6.05 12.20
CA TYR A 86 -13.08 -5.97 10.74
C TYR A 86 -13.70 -4.72 10.09
N TYR A 87 -12.86 -3.94 9.42
CA TYR A 87 -13.29 -2.86 8.52
C TYR A 87 -14.16 -3.46 7.39
N PRO A 88 -15.43 -3.07 7.24
CA PRO A 88 -16.22 -3.48 6.08
C PRO A 88 -15.69 -2.80 4.83
N HIS A 89 -15.52 -3.59 3.76
CA HIS A 89 -15.09 -3.16 2.43
C HIS A 89 -16.09 -2.20 1.78
#